data_AF-A0A3M1I7X7-F1
#
_entry.id   AF-A0A3M1I7X7-F1
#
_cell.length_a   1.000
_cell.length_b   1.000
_cell.length_c   1.000
_cell.angle_alpha   90.00
_cell.angle_beta   90.00
_cell.angle_gamma   90.00
#
_symmetry.space_group_name_H-M   'P 1'
#
loop_
_entity.id
_entity.type
_entity.pdbx_description
1 polymer ?
#
loop_
_entity_poly.entity_id
_entity_poly.type
_entity_poly.pdbx_seq_one_letter_code
_entity_poly.pdbx_strand_id
1 'polypeptide(L)'
;EFIRFSDSETSKAPQKSMSKARLSVRCFSGQSVWIAGFRTVTRVEDVVGIPLLKEIPFINFLFASTVSIYRQKEVAIILTPILEPPETSRVPNRYQQIRYNAE
;
A
#
# COMPACT_ATOMS: atom_id res chain seq x y z
N GLU A 1 -48.17 3.07 25.14
CA GLU A 1 -46.74 3.41 25.18
C GLU A 1 -46.12 3.01 23.85
N PHE A 2 -45.66 3.96 23.04
CA PHE A 2 -45.20 3.69 21.67
C PHE A 2 -43.68 3.51 21.67
N ILE A 3 -43.20 2.34 21.24
CA ILE A 3 -41.78 2.06 21.06
C ILE A 3 -41.28 2.90 19.89
N ARG A 4 -40.45 3.90 20.17
CA ARG A 4 -39.68 4.62 19.16
C ARG A 4 -38.40 3.86 18.88
N PHE A 5 -38.27 3.33 17.68
CA PHE A 5 -36.98 2.87 17.17
C PHE A 5 -36.14 4.10 16.84
N SER A 6 -35.28 4.49 17.78
CA SER A 6 -34.27 5.54 17.60
C SER A 6 -32.91 4.89 17.75
N ASP A 7 -32.49 4.13 16.75
CA ASP A 7 -31.09 3.81 16.55
C ASP A 7 -30.85 3.73 15.04
N SER A 8 -30.54 4.89 14.44
CA SER A 8 -29.83 4.90 13.16
C SER A 8 -28.38 4.55 13.45
N GLU A 9 -28.12 3.29 13.82
CA GLU A 9 -26.77 2.74 13.71
C GLU A 9 -26.41 2.83 12.24
N THR A 10 -25.59 3.83 11.91
CA THR A 10 -24.95 3.93 10.61
C THR A 10 -23.97 2.76 10.56
N SER A 11 -24.47 1.58 10.19
CA SER A 11 -23.69 0.42 9.82
C SER A 11 -22.77 0.88 8.70
N LYS A 12 -21.56 1.29 9.08
CA LYS A 12 -20.50 1.68 8.16
C LYS A 12 -20.00 0.39 7.54
N ALA A 13 -20.71 -0.07 6.53
CA ALA A 13 -20.33 -1.24 5.76
C ALA A 13 -18.85 -1.08 5.33
N PRO A 14 -18.03 -2.15 5.42
CA PRO A 14 -16.62 -2.04 5.11
C PRO A 14 -16.43 -1.63 3.64
N GLN A 15 -15.86 -0.44 3.42
CA GLN A 15 -15.51 -0.01 2.08
C GLN A 15 -14.29 -0.80 1.58
N LYS A 16 -14.52 -1.67 0.60
CA LYS A 16 -13.46 -2.44 -0.06
C LYS A 16 -12.97 -1.69 -1.30
N SER A 17 -11.75 -1.17 -1.24
CA SER A 17 -11.01 -0.70 -2.42
C SER A 17 -10.04 -1.80 -2.86
N MET A 18 -10.20 -2.32 -4.08
CA MET A 18 -9.37 -3.41 -4.60
C MET A 18 -8.86 -3.08 -6.00
N SER A 19 -7.55 -3.25 -6.21
CA SER A 19 -6.89 -3.12 -7.51
C SER A 19 -6.29 -4.47 -7.89
N LYS A 20 -6.61 -4.98 -9.09
CA LYS A 20 -6.22 -6.33 -9.53
C LYS A 20 -5.54 -6.24 -10.90
N ALA A 21 -4.36 -6.84 -11.01
CA ALA A 21 -3.62 -7.00 -12.27
C ALA A 21 -3.33 -8.49 -12.51
N ARG A 22 -3.37 -8.92 -13.78
CA ARG A 22 -3.00 -10.28 -14.20
C ARG A 22 -1.93 -10.16 -15.28
N LEU A 23 -0.74 -10.68 -15.00
CA LEU A 23 0.44 -10.60 -15.86
C LEU A 23 1.13 -11.98 -15.91
N SER A 24 1.85 -12.27 -17.00
CA SER A 24 2.74 -13.42 -17.12
C SER A 24 4.14 -12.92 -17.48
N VAL A 25 5.16 -13.35 -16.74
CA VAL A 25 6.56 -12.97 -16.96
C VAL A 25 7.45 -14.19 -16.79
N ARG A 26 8.52 -14.29 -17.59
CA ARG A 26 9.55 -15.34 -17.49
C ARG A 26 10.82 -14.70 -16.93
N CYS A 27 11.40 -15.31 -15.90
CA CYS A 27 12.67 -14.90 -15.30
C CYS A 27 13.45 -16.12 -14.83
N PHE A 28 14.76 -15.96 -14.64
CA PHE A 28 15.59 -17.01 -14.07
C PHE A 28 15.42 -17.11 -12.55
N SER A 29 15.76 -18.27 -11.97
CA SER A 29 15.79 -18.45 -10.52
C SER A 29 16.71 -17.42 -9.86
N GLY A 30 16.23 -16.77 -8.80
CA GLY A 30 16.95 -15.74 -8.04
C GLY A 30 16.89 -14.34 -8.65
N GLN A 31 16.27 -14.15 -9.83
CA GLN A 31 16.12 -12.82 -10.42
C GLN A 31 14.87 -12.09 -9.91
N SER A 32 14.99 -10.79 -9.65
CA SER A 32 13.86 -9.96 -9.27
C SER A 32 13.18 -9.35 -10.49
N VAL A 33 11.86 -9.44 -10.54
CA VAL A 33 11.01 -8.84 -11.57
C VAL A 33 10.05 -7.85 -10.93
N TRP A 34 9.96 -6.66 -11.53
CA TRP A 34 8.99 -5.63 -11.18
C TRP A 34 7.69 -5.91 -11.94
N ILE A 35 6.61 -6.24 -11.23
CA ILE A 35 5.35 -6.69 -11.84
C ILE A 35 4.36 -5.54 -11.96
N ALA A 36 4.31 -4.68 -10.95
CA ALA A 36 3.40 -3.56 -10.92
C ALA A 36 3.95 -2.45 -10.04
N GLY A 37 3.62 -1.22 -10.42
CA GLY A 37 3.77 -0.06 -9.57
C GLY A 37 2.58 0.86 -9.77
N PHE A 38 2.00 1.41 -8.71
CA PHE A 38 1.07 2.53 -8.84
C PHE A 38 1.50 3.68 -7.93
N ARG A 39 1.47 4.87 -8.51
CA ARG A 39 1.73 6.13 -7.84
C ARG A 39 0.45 6.95 -7.86
N THR A 40 -0.02 7.35 -6.69
CA THR A 40 -1.18 8.23 -6.54
C THR A 40 -0.73 9.48 -5.84
N VAL A 41 -0.94 10.63 -6.50
CA VAL A 41 -0.72 11.95 -5.92
C VAL A 41 -2.08 12.61 -5.75
N THR A 42 -2.41 13.00 -4.53
CA THR A 42 -3.65 13.71 -4.19
C THR A 42 -3.26 15.07 -3.62
N ARG A 43 -3.67 16.12 -4.32
CA ARG A 43 -3.56 17.52 -3.86
C ARG A 43 -4.97 18.02 -3.64
N VAL A 44 -5.29 18.40 -2.41
CA VAL A 44 -6.55 19.04 -2.05
C VAL A 44 -6.19 20.41 -1.50
N GLU A 45 -6.71 21.45 -2.14
CA GLU A 45 -6.65 22.82 -1.63
C GLU A 45 -8.07 23.23 -1.30
N ASP A 46 -8.34 23.42 -0.01
CA ASP A 46 -9.62 23.88 0.48
C ASP A 46 -9.45 25.30 1.01
N VAL A 47 -10.17 26.26 0.40
CA VAL A 47 -10.06 27.68 0.72
C VAL A 47 -11.40 28.13 1.28
N VAL A 48 -11.44 28.31 2.59
CA VAL A 48 -12.61 28.77 3.35
C VAL A 48 -12.40 30.21 3.74
N GLY A 49 -13.38 31.09 3.50
CA GLY A 49 -13.24 32.49 3.87
C GLY A 49 -14.50 33.31 3.65
N ILE A 50 -14.51 34.54 4.16
CA ILE A 50 -15.62 35.46 4.01
C ILE A 50 -15.73 35.88 2.53
N PRO A 51 -16.91 35.72 1.89
CA PRO A 51 -17.14 36.21 0.52
C PRO A 51 -16.81 37.71 0.41
N LEU A 52 -16.31 38.18 -0.74
CA LEU A 52 -15.71 39.51 -0.98
C LEU A 52 -14.35 39.76 -0.31
N LEU A 53 -14.19 39.49 0.98
CA LEU A 53 -12.95 39.82 1.70
C LEU A 53 -11.79 38.84 1.41
N LYS A 54 -12.10 37.57 1.14
CA LYS A 54 -11.09 36.55 0.81
C LYS A 54 -10.38 36.78 -0.53
N GLU A 55 -10.93 37.63 -1.39
CA GLU A 55 -10.43 37.90 -2.74
C GLU A 55 -9.54 39.14 -2.80
N ILE A 56 -9.48 39.94 -1.73
CA ILE A 56 -8.71 41.18 -1.71
C ILE A 56 -7.21 40.85 -1.58
N PRO A 57 -6.37 41.23 -2.57
CA PRO A 57 -4.93 41.04 -2.48
C PRO A 57 -4.36 41.77 -1.26
N PHE A 58 -3.26 41.27 -0.70
CA PHE A 58 -2.57 41.80 0.50
C PHE A 58 -3.26 41.59 1.85
N ILE A 59 -4.60 41.51 1.94
CA ILE A 59 -5.33 41.26 3.21
C ILE A 59 -6.05 39.90 3.26
N ASN A 60 -6.03 39.14 2.17
CA ASN A 60 -6.65 37.82 2.05
C ASN A 60 -6.32 36.89 3.24
N PHE A 61 -5.07 36.93 3.74
CA PHE A 61 -4.60 36.00 4.78
C PHE A 61 -5.32 36.16 6.13
N LEU A 62 -5.99 37.30 6.34
CA LEU A 62 -6.77 37.59 7.55
C LEU A 62 -8.20 37.02 7.47
N PHE A 63 -8.71 36.81 6.26
CA PHE A 63 -10.11 36.48 6.00
C PHE A 63 -10.30 35.16 5.24
N ALA A 64 -9.19 34.52 4.83
CA ALA A 64 -9.15 33.23 4.18
C ALA A 64 -8.30 32.26 5.00
N SER A 65 -8.84 31.08 5.25
CA SER A 65 -8.13 29.92 5.75
C SER A 65 -7.90 28.96 4.59
N THR A 66 -6.64 28.57 4.37
CA THR A 66 -6.27 27.61 3.33
C THR A 66 -5.81 26.32 3.99
N VAL A 67 -6.50 25.23 3.71
CA VAL A 67 -6.07 23.88 4.09
C VAL A 67 -5.52 23.20 2.85
N SER A 68 -4.21 22.99 2.84
CA SER A 68 -3.52 22.24 1.79
C SER A 68 -3.21 20.83 2.28
N ILE A 69 -3.86 19.83 1.68
CA ILE A 69 -3.59 18.41 1.94
C ILE A 69 -2.80 17.87 0.76
N TYR A 70 -1.55 17.49 1.02
CA TYR A 70 -0.70 16.78 0.07
C TYR A 70 -0.55 15.33 0.52
N ARG A 71 -0.98 14.38 -0.33
CA ARG A 71 -0.86 12.95 -0.05
C ARG A 71 -0.24 12.24 -1.25
N GLN A 72 0.88 11.58 -1.00
CA GLN A 72 1.57 10.74 -1.98
C GLN A 72 1.52 9.29 -1.51
N LYS A 73 1.10 8.39 -2.40
CA LYS A 73 1.05 6.95 -2.14
C LYS A 73 1.74 6.22 -3.28
N GLU A 74 2.66 5.35 -2.93
CA GLU A 74 3.40 4.51 -3.87
C GLU A 74 3.33 3.07 -3.41
N VAL A 75 3.08 2.17 -4.36
CA VAL A 75 3.10 0.72 -4.15
C VAL A 75 3.88 0.11 -5.28
N ALA A 76 4.84 -0.76 -4.94
CA ALA A 76 5.60 -1.56 -5.87
C ALA A 76 5.44 -3.04 -5.50
N ILE A 77 5.25 -3.88 -6.52
CA ILE A 77 5.16 -5.33 -6.37
C ILE A 77 6.36 -5.93 -7.10
N ILE A 78 7.25 -6.54 -6.32
CA ILE A 78 8.48 -7.18 -6.80
C ILE A 78 8.39 -8.67 -6.45
N LEU A 79 8.66 -9.54 -7.42
CA LEU A 79 8.76 -10.98 -7.19
C LEU A 79 10.18 -11.45 -7.48
N THR A 80 10.66 -12.38 -6.65
CA THR A 80 11.93 -13.09 -6.84
C THR A 80 11.67 -14.58 -6.69
N PRO A 81 11.49 -15.35 -7.77
CA PRO A 81 11.27 -16.78 -7.68
C PRO A 81 12.58 -17.51 -7.37
N ILE A 82 12.49 -18.58 -6.57
CA ILE A 82 13.60 -19.49 -6.28
C ILE A 82 13.15 -20.89 -6.68
N LEU A 83 13.95 -21.58 -7.49
CA LEU A 83 13.75 -22.99 -7.80
C LEU A 83 14.29 -23.84 -6.65
N GLU A 84 13.41 -24.54 -5.95
CA GLU A 84 13.82 -25.52 -4.96
C GLU A 84 14.10 -26.88 -5.63
N PRO A 85 15.26 -27.51 -5.35
CA PRO A 85 15.53 -28.86 -5.80
C PRO A 85 14.60 -29.87 -5.09
N PRO A 86 14.27 -31.01 -5.74
CA PRO A 86 13.40 -32.02 -5.16
C PRO A 86 14.04 -32.62 -3.90
N GLU A 87 13.21 -32.94 -2.90
CA GLU A 87 13.67 -33.39 -1.57
C GLU A 87 14.56 -34.63 -1.59
N THR A 88 14.43 -35.47 -2.61
CA THR A 88 15.27 -36.65 -2.85
C THR A 88 16.75 -36.34 -3.10
N SER A 89 17.08 -35.07 -3.38
CA SER A 89 18.46 -34.59 -3.58
C SER A 89 19.11 -34.10 -2.28
N ARG A 90 18.32 -33.97 -1.19
CA ARG A 90 18.83 -33.53 0.11
C ARG A 90 19.50 -34.72 0.79
N VAL A 91 20.77 -34.97 0.46
CA VAL A 91 21.58 -35.94 1.20
C VAL A 91 21.68 -35.44 2.66
N PRO A 92 21.15 -36.16 3.66
CA PRO A 92 21.32 -35.76 5.04
C PRO A 92 22.82 -35.76 5.36
N ASN A 93 23.29 -34.68 5.98
CA ASN A 93 24.70 -34.36 6.28
C ASN A 93 25.41 -35.34 7.25
N ARG A 94 24.96 -36.59 7.36
CA ARG A 94 25.49 -37.60 8.28
C ARG A 94 26.90 -38.06 7.92
N TYR A 95 27.29 -37.96 6.64
CA TYR A 95 28.62 -38.38 6.18
C TYR A 95 29.74 -37.34 6.38
N GLN A 96 29.42 -36.07 6.63
CA GLN A 96 30.44 -35.04 6.86
C GLN A 96 31.01 -35.07 8.28
N GLN A 97 30.23 -35.47 9.29
CA GLN A 97 30.69 -35.53 10.68
C GLN A 97 31.68 -36.68 10.96
N ILE A 98 31.60 -37.80 10.22
CA ILE A 98 32.46 -38.96 10.46
C ILE A 98 33.91 -38.69 10.04
N ARG A 99 34.13 -37.85 9.01
CA ARG A 99 35.50 -37.51 8.56
C ARG A 99 36.20 -36.49 9.43
N TYR A 100 35.47 -35.62 10.13
CA TYR A 100 36.07 -34.61 11.01
C TYR A 100 36.55 -35.20 12.35
N ASN A 101 36.00 -36.34 12.77
CA ASN A 101 36.42 -37.01 14.02
C ASN A 101 37.47 -38.11 13.80
N ALA A 102 37.98 -38.25 12.57
CA ALA A 102 38.99 -39.24 12.19
C ALA A 102 40.36 -38.61 11.85
N GLU A 103 40.48 -37.29 12.02
CA GLU A 103 41.75 -36.53 12.07
C GLU A 103 42.01 -36.10 13.52
#